data_AF-A0A1A7XMV5-F1
#
_entry.id   AF-A0A1A7XMV5-F1
#
_cell.length_a   1.000
_cell.length_b   1.000
_cell.length_c   1.000
_cell.angle_alpha   90.00
_cell.angle_beta   90.00
_cell.angle_gamma   90.00
#
_symmetry.space_group_name_H-M   'P 1'
#
loop_
_entity.id
_entity.type
_entity.pdbx_description
1 polymer ?
#
loop_
_entity_poly.entity_id
_entity_poly.type
_entity_poly.pdbx_seq_one_letter_code
_entity_poly.pdbx_strand_id
1 'polypeptide(L)' 'AVWASDTDKTGATQLIMQDDCNLVMYTQQDKPCWQTNTHNSSCTRCRLQLTDDGKLMIQNKDVTVWTSDMSRGMK' A
#
# COMPACT_ATOMS: atom_id res chain seq x y z
N ALA A 1 13.95 -4.70 -10.60
CA ALA A 1 12.60 -4.21 -10.26
C ALA A 1 12.71 -2.74 -9.88
N VAL A 2 11.74 -1.90 -10.28
CA VAL A 2 11.71 -0.46 -9.95
C VAL A 2 11.37 -0.26 -8.46
N TRP A 3 10.54 -1.15 -7.90
CA TRP A 3 10.21 -1.22 -6.49
C TRP A 3 9.74 -2.65 -6.13
N ALA A 4 9.84 -3.02 -4.85
CA ALA A 4 9.24 -4.22 -4.27
C ALA A 4 8.92 -4.00 -2.79
N SER A 5 7.91 -4.70 -2.26
CA SER A 5 7.58 -4.73 -0.82
C SER A 5 8.54 -5.60 0.00
N ASP A 6 9.37 -6.40 -0.67
CA ASP A 6 10.31 -7.36 -0.07
C ASP A 6 9.64 -8.31 0.94
N THR A 7 8.45 -8.79 0.58
CA THR A 7 7.61 -9.71 1.37
C THR A 7 7.63 -11.14 0.81
N ASP A 8 8.63 -11.50 0.00
CA ASP A 8 8.81 -12.89 -0.38
C ASP A 8 9.02 -13.76 0.88
N LYS A 9 8.47 -14.97 0.86
CA LYS A 9 8.60 -15.96 1.96
C LYS A 9 8.02 -15.51 3.32
N THR A 10 7.31 -14.38 3.40
CA THR A 10 6.59 -13.99 4.63
C THR A 10 5.28 -14.74 4.81
N GLY A 11 4.83 -15.48 3.79
CA GLY A 11 3.51 -16.09 3.74
C GLY A 11 2.40 -15.10 3.38
N ALA A 12 2.75 -13.94 2.84
CA ALA A 12 1.81 -12.97 2.31
C ALA A 12 0.92 -13.58 1.21
N THR A 13 -0.39 -13.40 1.33
CA THR A 13 -1.40 -13.93 0.40
C THR A 13 -2.41 -12.88 -0.06
N GLN A 14 -2.53 -11.76 0.66
CA GLN A 14 -3.52 -10.73 0.37
C GLN A 14 -2.86 -9.35 0.39
N LEU A 15 -3.28 -8.48 -0.53
CA LEU A 15 -2.96 -7.05 -0.54
C LEU A 15 -4.27 -6.29 -0.53
N ILE A 16 -4.51 -5.51 0.52
CA ILE A 16 -5.81 -4.87 0.80
C ILE A 16 -5.62 -3.37 0.92
N MET A 17 -6.34 -2.61 0.10
CA MET A 17 -6.54 -1.17 0.29
C MET A 17 -7.67 -1.00 1.31
N GLN A 18 -7.31 -0.66 2.55
CA GLN A 18 -8.26 -0.58 3.66
C GLN A 18 -9.07 0.72 3.63
N ASP A 19 -10.19 0.70 4.35
CA ASP A 19 -11.11 1.85 4.49
C ASP A 19 -10.49 3.05 5.20
N ASP A 20 -9.38 2.87 5.91
CA ASP A 20 -8.62 3.93 6.56
C ASP A 20 -7.53 4.52 5.66
N CYS A 21 -7.48 4.18 4.37
CA CYS A 21 -6.45 4.60 3.43
C CYS A 21 -5.07 3.95 3.59
N ASN A 22 -4.95 2.88 4.38
CA ASN A 22 -3.71 2.11 4.46
C ASN A 22 -3.72 0.95 3.46
N LEU A 23 -2.66 0.81 2.66
CA LEU A 23 -2.47 -0.37 1.83
C LEU A 23 -1.62 -1.37 2.61
N VAL A 24 -2.21 -2.52 2.93
CA VAL A 24 -1.60 -3.50 3.83
C VAL A 24 -1.53 -4.87 3.18
N MET A 25 -0.40 -5.54 3.36
CA MET A 25 -0.19 -6.91 2.95
C MET A 25 -0.35 -7.86 4.14
N TYR A 26 -1.18 -8.87 3.96
CA TYR A 26 -1.53 -9.85 4.99
C TYR A 26 -1.09 -11.26 4.60
N THR A 27 -0.75 -12.03 5.62
CA THR A 27 -0.53 -13.47 5.51
C THR A 27 -1.86 -14.23 5.49
N GLN A 28 -1.82 -15.55 5.25
CA GLN A 28 -3.01 -16.39 5.30
C GLN A 28 -3.69 -16.44 6.68
N GLN A 29 -2.96 -16.16 7.76
CA GLN A 29 -3.50 -16.06 9.12
C GLN A 29 -3.96 -14.64 9.49
N ASP A 30 -4.21 -13.78 8.50
CA ASP A 30 -4.60 -12.38 8.69
C ASP A 30 -3.60 -11.54 9.52
N LYS A 31 -2.34 -11.97 9.59
CA LYS A 31 -1.27 -11.19 10.21
C LYS A 31 -0.69 -10.19 9.19
N PRO A 32 -0.61 -8.89 9.51
CA PRO A 32 0.03 -7.91 8.64
C PRO A 32 1.54 -8.16 8.57
N CYS A 33 2.12 -8.01 7.39
CA CYS A 33 3.56 -8.19 7.16
C CYS A 33 4.22 -7.03 6.41
N TRP A 34 3.41 -6.11 5.86
CA TRP A 34 3.87 -4.86 5.26
C TRP A 34 2.71 -3.87 5.14
N GLN A 35 2.97 -2.57 5.20
CA GLN A 35 2.00 -1.49 4.99
C GLN A 35 2.62 -0.19 4.45
N THR A 36 1.80 0.68 3.85
CA THR A 36 2.22 2.02 3.40
C THR A 36 2.26 3.07 4.49
N ASN A 37 1.64 2.81 5.64
CA ASN A 37 1.50 3.76 6.75
C ASN A 37 0.76 5.05 6.37
N THR A 38 -0.26 4.90 5.52
CA THR A 38 -1.07 6.02 5.01
C THR A 38 -2.44 6.12 5.71
N HIS A 39 -2.60 5.42 6.83
CA HIS A 39 -3.83 5.42 7.61
C HIS A 39 -4.26 6.85 7.98
N ASN A 40 -5.51 7.18 7.72
CA ASN A 40 -6.09 8.50 7.95
C ASN A 40 -7.61 8.38 8.16
N SER A 41 -8.07 8.80 9.34
CA SER A 41 -9.48 8.76 9.74
C SER A 41 -10.40 9.70 8.93
N SER A 42 -9.84 10.69 8.25
CA SER A 42 -10.57 11.64 7.39
C SER A 42 -10.54 11.25 5.92
N CYS A 43 -10.12 10.02 5.59
CA CYS A 43 -10.15 9.53 4.23
C CYS A 43 -11.60 9.22 3.80
N THR A 44 -11.90 9.48 2.53
CA THR A 44 -13.27 9.31 2.00
C THR A 44 -13.29 8.50 0.71
N ARG A 45 -12.16 8.44 0.00
CA ARG A 45 -12.00 7.63 -1.21
C ARG A 45 -10.52 7.39 -1.44
N CYS A 46 -10.06 6.21 -1.05
CA CYS A 46 -8.69 5.80 -1.24
C CYS A 46 -8.55 4.83 -2.41
N ARG A 47 -7.54 5.08 -3.23
CA ARG A 47 -7.30 4.32 -4.45
C ARG A 47 -5.82 4.04 -4.60
N LEU A 48 -5.51 2.77 -4.86
CA LEU A 48 -4.23 2.37 -5.42
C LEU A 48 -4.29 2.49 -6.94
N GLN A 49 -3.29 3.11 -7.53
CA GLN A 49 -3.11 3.23 -8.98
C GLN A 49 -1.71 2.78 -9.37
N LEU A 50 -1.59 2.11 -10.52
CA LEU A 50 -0.33 1.92 -11.22
C LEU A 50 -0.27 2.95 -12.34
N THR A 51 0.68 3.88 -12.27
CA THR A 51 0.83 4.94 -13.27
C THR A 51 1.58 4.44 -14.52
N ASP A 52 1.49 5.19 -15.62
CA ASP A 52 2.20 4.86 -16.87
C ASP A 52 3.73 4.90 -16.71
N ASP A 53 4.24 5.66 -15.73
CA ASP A 53 5.65 5.69 -15.35
C ASP A 53 6.07 4.48 -14.48
N GLY A 54 5.18 3.51 -14.28
CA GLY A 54 5.46 2.29 -13.54
C GLY A 54 5.52 2.47 -12.01
N LYS A 55 4.85 3.49 -11.47
CA LYS A 55 4.81 3.76 -10.02
C LYS A 55 3.49 3.31 -9.42
N LEU A 56 3.54 2.71 -8.25
CA LEU A 56 2.36 2.57 -7.41
C LEU A 56 2.11 3.88 -6.69
N MET A 57 0.86 4.33 -6.68
CA MET A 57 0.43 5.58 -6.06
C MET A 57 -0.85 5.35 -5.26
N ILE A 58 -0.89 5.88 -4.03
CA ILE A 58 -2.12 5.96 -3.23
C ILE A 58 -2.63 7.39 -3.29
N GLN A 59 -3.89 7.54 -3.68
CA GLN A 59 -4.62 8.80 -3.66
C GLN A 59 -5.77 8.74 -2.67
N ASN A 60 -5.89 9.79 -1.85
CA ASN A 60 -7.10 10.13 -1.11
C ASN A 60 -7.77 11.30 -1.82
N LYS A 61 -8.92 11.05 -2.47
CA LYS A 61 -9.51 11.98 -3.46
C LYS A 61 -8.49 12.33 -4.55
N ASP A 62 -8.04 13.60 -4.59
CA ASP A 62 -7.10 14.13 -5.58
C ASP A 62 -5.72 14.40 -4.96
N VAL A 63 -5.53 14.03 -3.69
CA VAL A 63 -4.26 14.19 -2.98
C VAL A 63 -3.51 12.86 -3.00
N THR A 64 -2.32 12.87 -3.60
CA THR A 64 -1.38 11.76 -3.49
C THR A 64 -0.80 11.71 -2.08
N VAL A 65 -0.99 10.58 -1.40
CA VAL A 65 -0.53 10.38 -0.02
C VAL A 65 0.69 9.46 0.08
N TRP A 66 0.96 8.66 -0.94
CA TRP A 66 2.14 7.80 -1.02
C TRP A 66 2.43 7.39 -2.46
N THR A 67 3.71 7.21 -2.77
CA THR A 67 4.16 6.60 -4.03
C THR A 67 5.37 5.69 -3.77
N SER A 68 5.52 4.67 -4.62
CA SER A 68 6.59 3.67 -4.50
C SER A 68 8.00 4.22 -4.71
N ASP A 69 8.14 5.40 -5.32
CA ASP A 69 9.43 6.11 -5.45
C ASP A 69 9.75 7.01 -4.25
N MET A 70 8.74 7.41 -3.47
CA MET A 70 8.94 8.16 -2.22
C MET A 70 9.22 7.24 -1.02
N SER A 71 8.69 6.02 -1.02
CA SER A 71 8.84 5.12 0.13
C SER A 71 8.74 3.64 -0.26
N ARG A 72 9.43 2.79 0.53
CA ARG A 72 9.34 1.33 0.44
C ARG A 72 8.19 0.73 1.26
N GLY A 73 7.41 1.56 1.97
CA GLY A 73 6.53 1.13 3.04
C GLY A 73 7.30 0.58 4.24
N MET A 74 6.59 -0.08 5.15
CA MET A 74 7.14 -0.62 6.40
C MET A 74 6.66 -2.05 6.62
N LYS A 75 7.52 -2.90 7.21
CA LYS A 75 7.21 -4.29 7.59
C LYS A 75 6.68 -4.38 9.01
#